data_AF-A0A9W6LMY4-F1
#
_entry.id   AF-A0A9W6LMY4-F1
#
_cell.length_a   1.000
_cell.length_b   1.000
_cell.length_c   1.000
_cell.angle_alpha   90.00
_cell.angle_beta   90.00
_cell.angle_gamma   90.00
#
_symmetry.space_group_name_H-M   'P 1'
#
loop_
_entity.id
_entity.type
_entity.pdbx_description
1 polymer ?
#
loop_
_entity_poly.entity_id
_entity_poly.type
_entity_poly.pdbx_seq_one_letter_code
_entity_poly.pdbx_strand_id
1 'polypeptide(L)'
;MPKMCRAYKDIRRGDPKKYFDMVGDGRYICKKCGRTASDKKFLCCPMEIPEGEVDPTDLSYCGLGNCAEEGTKKSKKGKKFKKMKEEDLRRIIREEVYQTIMEVLKEIRE
;
A
#
# COMPACT_ATOMS: atom_id res chain seq x y z
N MET A 1 -6.04 -28.44 -4.06
CA MET A 1 -5.23 -27.52 -3.21
C MET A 1 -5.62 -26.09 -3.54
N PRO A 2 -6.07 -25.26 -2.58
CA PRO A 2 -6.40 -23.87 -2.88
C PRO A 2 -5.15 -23.13 -3.35
N LYS A 3 -5.21 -22.49 -4.52
CA LYS A 3 -4.13 -21.62 -5.04
C LYS A 3 -3.78 -20.61 -3.94
N MET A 4 -2.58 -20.69 -3.34
CA MET A 4 -2.15 -19.99 -2.10
C MET A 4 -2.52 -18.50 -2.05
N CYS A 5 -2.51 -17.80 -3.19
CA CYS A 5 -3.00 -16.43 -3.32
C CYS A 5 -4.50 -16.21 -2.96
N ARG A 6 -5.33 -17.25 -2.84
CA ARG A 6 -6.73 -17.15 -2.38
C ARG A 6 -6.86 -17.28 -0.86
N ALA A 7 -5.96 -18.01 -0.19
CA ALA A 7 -5.95 -18.20 1.27
C ALA A 7 -5.81 -16.87 2.04
N TYR A 8 -5.22 -15.87 1.39
CA TYR A 8 -5.17 -14.48 1.84
C TYR A 8 -6.53 -13.89 2.23
N LYS A 9 -7.65 -14.31 1.60
CA LYS A 9 -8.98 -13.82 1.97
C LYS A 9 -9.46 -14.40 3.30
N ASP A 10 -9.11 -15.64 3.58
CA ASP A 10 -9.53 -16.35 4.78
C ASP A 10 -8.72 -15.85 5.97
N ILE A 11 -7.41 -15.68 5.81
CA ILE A 11 -6.51 -15.15 6.85
C ILE A 11 -6.85 -13.69 7.16
N ARG A 12 -7.09 -12.85 6.15
CA ARG A 12 -7.47 -11.44 6.35
C ARG A 12 -8.82 -11.29 7.08
N ARG A 13 -9.74 -12.24 6.91
CA ARG A 13 -11.07 -12.20 7.55
C ARG A 13 -11.09 -12.85 8.93
N GLY A 14 -10.27 -13.86 9.16
CA GLY A 14 -10.13 -14.52 10.47
C GLY A 14 -9.30 -13.68 11.42
N ASP A 15 -8.02 -13.49 11.09
CA ASP A 15 -7.03 -12.92 12.01
C ASP A 15 -6.26 -11.77 11.33
N PRO A 16 -6.75 -10.52 11.47
CA PRO A 16 -6.12 -9.37 10.84
C PRO A 16 -4.69 -9.14 11.33
N LYS A 17 -4.36 -9.50 12.58
CA LYS A 17 -3.01 -9.36 13.12
C LYS A 17 -2.00 -10.27 12.39
N LYS A 18 -2.33 -11.55 12.26
CA LYS A 18 -1.54 -12.54 11.51
C LYS A 18 -1.35 -12.15 10.04
N TYR A 19 -2.35 -11.49 9.48
CA TYR A 19 -2.26 -10.92 8.14
C TYR A 19 -1.21 -9.78 8.06
N PHE A 20 -1.19 -8.87 9.04
CA PHE A 20 -0.19 -7.80 9.09
C PHE A 20 1.22 -8.36 9.25
N ASP A 21 1.41 -9.34 10.13
CA ASP A 21 2.71 -10.00 10.33
C ASP A 21 3.22 -10.67 9.04
N MET A 22 2.30 -11.22 8.23
CA MET A 22 2.62 -11.84 6.94
C MET A 22 2.96 -10.84 5.84
N VAL A 23 2.41 -9.63 5.87
CA VAL A 23 2.61 -8.62 4.82
C VAL A 23 3.72 -7.62 5.19
N GLY A 24 3.95 -7.39 6.48
CA GLY A 24 4.86 -6.38 7.01
C GLY A 24 6.28 -6.51 6.48
N ASP A 25 6.88 -7.68 6.64
CA ASP A 25 8.24 -7.96 6.14
C ASP A 25 8.21 -8.53 4.72
N GLY A 26 7.46 -7.90 3.81
CA GLY A 26 7.16 -8.41 2.47
C GLY A 26 8.39 -8.61 1.56
N ARG A 27 9.20 -9.64 1.81
CA ARG A 27 10.41 -10.03 1.06
C ARG A 27 10.10 -10.64 -0.29
N TYR A 28 8.90 -11.18 -0.44
CA TYR A 28 8.46 -11.83 -1.68
C TYR A 28 7.26 -11.11 -2.25
N ILE A 29 7.24 -10.93 -3.56
CA ILE A 29 6.08 -10.47 -4.32
C ILE A 29 5.55 -11.57 -5.23
N CYS A 30 4.24 -11.66 -5.37
CA CYS A 30 3.64 -12.59 -6.31
C CYS A 30 3.59 -11.96 -7.70
N LYS A 31 4.30 -12.54 -8.67
CA LYS A 31 4.25 -12.08 -10.07
C LYS A 31 2.83 -12.04 -10.66
N LYS A 32 1.94 -12.92 -10.18
CA LYS A 32 0.57 -13.06 -10.73
C LYS A 32 -0.45 -12.08 -10.16
N CYS A 33 -0.35 -11.74 -8.87
CA CYS A 33 -1.37 -10.93 -8.20
C CYS A 33 -0.82 -9.67 -7.51
N GLY A 34 0.49 -9.43 -7.60
CA GLY A 34 1.17 -8.27 -7.02
C GLY A 34 1.19 -8.23 -5.48
N ARG A 35 0.75 -9.30 -4.80
CA ARG A 35 0.75 -9.33 -3.33
C ARG A 35 2.11 -9.64 -2.78
N THR A 36 2.44 -9.00 -1.66
CA THR A 36 3.65 -9.25 -0.91
C THR A 36 3.40 -10.18 0.27
N ALA A 37 4.43 -10.94 0.65
CA ALA A 37 4.45 -11.74 1.86
C ALA A 37 5.88 -11.95 2.38
N SER A 38 6.01 -12.23 3.67
CA SER A 38 7.29 -12.55 4.32
C SER A 38 7.88 -13.88 3.83
N ASP A 39 7.03 -14.84 3.43
CA ASP A 39 7.45 -16.14 2.91
C ASP A 39 6.88 -16.48 1.53
N LYS A 40 7.69 -17.19 0.73
CA LYS A 40 7.32 -17.76 -0.58
C LYS A 40 6.06 -18.64 -0.51
N LYS A 41 5.82 -19.31 0.63
CA LYS A 41 4.72 -20.26 0.86
C LYS A 41 3.33 -19.62 0.78
N PHE A 42 3.21 -18.34 1.08
CA PHE A 42 1.93 -17.62 1.07
C PHE A 42 1.54 -17.11 -0.32
N LEU A 43 2.43 -17.26 -1.30
CA LEU A 43 2.25 -16.76 -2.66
C LEU A 43 2.12 -17.93 -3.64
N CYS A 44 1.35 -17.72 -4.70
CA CYS A 44 1.16 -18.71 -5.75
C CYS A 44 2.28 -18.68 -6.80
N CYS A 45 2.93 -17.53 -6.99
CA CYS A 45 4.12 -17.35 -7.83
C CYS A 45 5.10 -16.38 -7.17
N PRO A 46 5.82 -16.82 -6.13
CA PRO A 46 6.74 -15.95 -5.38
C PRO A 46 7.94 -15.52 -6.22
N MET A 47 8.33 -14.27 -6.06
CA MET A 47 9.52 -13.64 -6.60
C MET A 47 10.18 -12.87 -5.46
N GLU A 48 11.48 -13.02 -5.31
CA GLU A 48 12.26 -12.30 -4.30
C GLU A 48 12.34 -10.82 -4.67
N ILE A 49 12.11 -9.94 -3.70
CA ILE A 49 12.41 -8.53 -3.86
C ILE A 49 13.89 -8.39 -3.50
N PRO A 50 14.74 -7.90 -4.41
CA PRO A 50 16.14 -7.67 -4.10
C PRO A 50 16.24 -6.64 -2.96
N GLU A 51 16.92 -6.98 -1.87
CA GLU A 51 17.24 -6.06 -0.79
C GLU A 51 18.35 -5.11 -1.28
N GLY A 52 17.96 -4.03 -1.92
CA GLY A 52 18.81 -2.93 -2.35
C GLY A 52 17.96 -1.67 -2.45
N GLU A 53 18.56 -0.49 -2.24
CA GLU A 53 17.89 0.80 -2.43
C GLU A 53 17.21 0.82 -3.80
N VAL A 54 15.89 0.72 -3.80
CA VAL A 54 15.12 0.84 -5.03
C VAL A 54 15.04 2.33 -5.31
N ASP A 55 15.85 2.81 -6.25
CA ASP A 55 15.74 4.16 -6.76
C ASP A 55 14.27 4.41 -7.18
N PRO A 56 13.61 5.49 -6.70
CA PRO A 56 12.21 5.79 -7.03
C PRO A 56 11.94 5.93 -8.54
N THR A 57 12.99 6.03 -9.36
CA THR A 57 12.95 6.12 -10.81
C THR A 57 12.80 4.76 -11.51
N ASP A 58 13.11 3.65 -10.85
CA ASP A 58 12.94 2.30 -11.41
C ASP A 58 11.53 1.75 -11.14
N LEU A 59 10.55 2.35 -11.83
CA LEU A 59 9.15 1.89 -11.89
C LEU A 59 8.96 0.56 -12.66
N SER A 60 10.02 -0.24 -12.83
CA SER A 60 9.95 -1.50 -13.57
C SER A 60 9.51 -2.70 -12.72
N TYR A 61 9.41 -2.55 -11.39
CA TYR A 61 8.94 -3.64 -10.53
C TYR A 61 7.41 -3.78 -10.56
N CYS A 62 6.96 -4.55 -11.55
CA CYS A 62 5.67 -5.24 -11.66
C CYS A 62 4.44 -4.39 -12.00
N GLY A 63 4.54 -3.61 -13.08
CA GLY A 63 3.39 -3.33 -13.95
C GLY A 63 3.07 -4.53 -14.86
N LEU A 64 1.88 -5.11 -14.69
CA LEU A 64 1.05 -5.69 -15.77
C LEU A 64 1.76 -6.55 -16.84
N GLY A 65 1.67 -7.88 -16.75
CA GLY A 65 2.10 -8.72 -17.87
C GLY A 65 1.81 -10.21 -17.75
N ASN A 66 0.59 -10.59 -18.16
CA ASN A 66 0.22 -11.88 -18.77
C ASN A 66 0.67 -13.18 -18.10
N CYS A 67 -0.24 -13.79 -17.32
CA CYS A 67 -0.25 -15.23 -17.08
C CYS A 67 -1.70 -15.72 -17.04
N ALA A 68 -2.17 -16.18 -18.21
CA ALA A 68 -3.29 -17.08 -18.54
C ALA A 68 -4.55 -17.10 -17.64
N GLU A 69 -5.66 -16.91 -18.33
CA GLU A 69 -7.04 -16.73 -17.91
C GLU A 69 -7.56 -17.79 -16.93
N GLU A 70 -8.39 -17.33 -15.98
CA GLU A 70 -9.77 -17.80 -15.83
C GLU A 70 -10.44 -17.11 -14.65
N GLY A 71 -11.62 -16.55 -14.92
CA GLY A 71 -12.69 -16.48 -13.92
C GLY A 71 -12.75 -15.23 -13.05
N THR A 72 -13.47 -14.24 -13.57
CA THR A 72 -14.43 -13.32 -12.93
C THR A 72 -14.19 -12.86 -11.48
N LYS A 73 -14.26 -11.54 -11.26
CA LYS A 73 -15.41 -10.89 -10.59
C LYS A 73 -15.19 -9.37 -10.43
N LYS A 74 -16.20 -8.64 -10.88
CA LYS A 74 -16.41 -7.19 -10.76
C LYS A 74 -16.10 -6.69 -9.34
N SER A 75 -15.13 -5.79 -9.21
CA SER A 75 -14.90 -5.05 -7.97
C SER A 75 -16.05 -4.07 -7.73
N LYS A 76 -16.73 -4.27 -6.60
CA LYS A 76 -17.86 -3.45 -6.14
C LYS A 76 -17.40 -2.04 -5.76
N LYS A 77 -18.10 -1.04 -6.31
CA LYS A 77 -18.42 0.29 -5.76
C LYS A 77 -17.44 0.81 -4.70
N GLY A 78 -16.37 1.46 -5.16
CA GLY A 78 -15.54 2.30 -4.31
C GLY A 78 -16.39 3.40 -3.67
N LYS A 79 -16.25 3.54 -2.36
CA LYS A 79 -16.81 4.66 -1.58
C LYS A 79 -16.24 5.94 -2.21
N LYS A 80 -17.09 6.78 -2.81
CA LYS A 80 -16.68 8.06 -3.39
C LYS A 80 -16.15 8.94 -2.25
N PHE A 81 -14.83 9.03 -2.11
CA PHE A 81 -14.24 10.09 -1.29
C PHE A 81 -14.63 11.41 -1.93
N LYS A 82 -15.29 12.27 -1.15
CA LYS A 82 -15.60 13.63 -1.57
C LYS A 82 -14.25 14.33 -1.73
N LYS A 83 -13.86 14.62 -2.97
CA LYS A 83 -12.64 15.37 -3.24
C LYS A 83 -12.79 16.72 -2.55
N MET A 84 -12.01 16.96 -1.49
CA MET A 84 -11.83 18.29 -0.93
C MET A 84 -11.19 19.15 -2.02
N LYS A 85 -11.65 20.40 -2.17
CA LYS A 85 -11.06 21.28 -3.18
C LYS A 85 -9.63 21.60 -2.76
N GLU A 86 -8.75 21.68 -3.75
CA GLU A 86 -7.34 22.03 -3.52
C GLU A 86 -7.20 23.37 -2.78
N GLU A 87 -8.11 24.31 -3.03
CA GLU A 87 -8.20 25.60 -2.35
C GLU A 87 -8.39 25.47 -0.84
N ASP A 88 -9.24 24.54 -0.39
CA ASP A 88 -9.50 24.30 1.03
C ASP A 88 -8.26 23.73 1.72
N LEU A 89 -7.58 22.80 1.05
CA LEU A 89 -6.33 22.22 1.54
C LEU A 89 -5.22 23.27 1.65
N ARG A 90 -5.08 24.12 0.62
CA ARG A 90 -4.14 25.26 0.62
C ARG A 90 -4.48 26.30 1.68
N ARG A 91 -5.75 26.43 2.10
CA ARG A 91 -6.13 27.31 3.21
C ARG A 91 -5.70 26.74 4.56
N ILE A 92 -5.99 25.46 4.81
CA ILE A 92 -5.61 24.77 6.06
C ILE A 92 -4.10 24.85 6.27
N ILE A 93 -3.32 24.49 5.25
CA ILE A 93 -1.85 24.53 5.33
C ILE A 93 -1.34 25.94 5.66
N ARG A 94 -1.92 26.98 5.04
CA ARG A 94 -1.50 28.36 5.33
C ARG A 94 -1.79 28.75 6.78
N GLU A 95 -3.00 28.47 7.27
CA GLU A 95 -3.39 28.79 8.64
C GLU A 95 -2.48 28.10 9.67
N GLU A 96 -2.16 26.82 9.47
CA GLU A 96 -1.24 26.08 10.34
C GLU A 96 0.18 26.67 10.31
N VAL A 97 0.72 26.94 9.13
CA VAL A 97 2.05 27.56 8.98
C VAL A 97 2.11 28.92 9.66
N TYR A 98 1.07 29.76 9.52
CA TYR A 98 1.00 31.05 10.19
C TYR A 98 0.95 30.91 11.72
N GLN A 99 0.19 29.95 12.26
CA GLN A 99 0.14 29.70 13.70
C GLN A 99 1.52 29.31 14.24
N THR A 100 2.20 28.36 13.60
CA THR A 100 3.53 27.92 14.02
C THR A 100 4.55 29.06 13.96
N ILE A 101 4.53 29.89 12.92
CA ILE A 101 5.42 31.06 12.82
C ILE A 101 5.17 32.02 13.98
N MET A 102 3.91 32.30 14.31
CA MET A 102 3.57 33.21 15.41
C MET A 102 3.99 32.67 16.78
N GLU A 103 3.87 31.36 17.00
CA GLU A 103 4.36 30.69 18.21
C GLU A 103 5.88 30.82 18.36
N VAL A 104 6.63 30.47 17.30
CA VAL A 104 8.10 30.58 17.30
C VAL A 104 8.57 32.03 17.50
N LEU A 105 7.91 33.00 16.86
CA LEU A 105 8.23 34.41 17.05
C LEU A 105 7.94 34.90 18.48
N LYS A 106 6.96 34.31 19.16
CA LYS A 106 6.68 34.60 20.57
C LYS A 106 7.79 34.04 21.47
N GLU A 107 8.23 32.80 21.21
CA GLU A 107 9.34 32.18 21.95
C GLU A 107 10.67 32.93 21.79
N ILE A 108 10.95 33.51 20.62
CA ILE A 108 12.15 34.33 20.39
C ILE A 108 12.07 35.69 21.12
N ARG A 109 10.86 36.17 21.41
CA ARG A 109 10.63 37.48 22.04
C ARG A 109 10.66 37.43 23.57
N GLU A 110 10.42 36.26 24.17
CA GLU A 110 10.54 36.00 25.62
C GLU A 110 12.00 35.74 26.02
#